data_AF-A0A811Q827-F1
#
_entry.id   AF-A0A811Q827-F1
#
_cell.length_a   1.000
_cell.length_b   1.000
_cell.length_c   1.000
_cell.angle_alpha   90.00
_cell.angle_beta   90.00
_cell.angle_gamma   90.00
#
_symmetry.space_group_name_H-M   'P 1'
#
loop_
_entity.id
_entity.type
_entity.pdbx_description
1 polymer ?
#
loop_
_entity_poly.entity_id
_entity_poly.type
_entity_poly.pdbx_seq_one_letter_code
_entity_poly.pdbx_strand_id
1 'polypeptide(L)' 'MASADGGGDEQKTSWPEVVGWVTLNASFKIASDRPDVSTAFYSDTTPLPTDYDPKRVIIIFDSGNVVVKTPVVG' A
#
# COMPACT_ATOMS: atom_id res chain seq x y z
N MET A 1 -30.65 10.53 21.76
CA MET A 1 -29.73 11.30 20.91
C MET A 1 -28.38 10.60 20.96
N ALA A 2 -28.03 9.87 19.90
CA ALA A 2 -26.68 9.39 19.62
C ALA A 2 -26.68 8.87 18.17
N SER A 3 -26.36 9.75 17.23
CA SER A 3 -25.97 9.35 15.88
C SER A 3 -24.57 8.75 16.01
N ALA A 4 -24.45 7.43 15.88
CA ALA A 4 -23.15 6.79 15.68
C ALA A 4 -22.79 6.99 14.21
N ASP A 5 -21.94 7.97 14.00
CA ASP A 5 -21.19 8.34 12.81
C ASP A 5 -20.77 7.13 11.95
N GLY A 6 -21.00 7.22 10.64
CA GLY A 6 -20.85 6.13 9.69
C GLY A 6 -19.41 5.72 9.43
N GLY A 7 -18.86 4.84 10.27
CA GLY A 7 -17.61 4.13 9.99
C GLY A 7 -17.81 2.96 9.03
N GLY A 8 -18.36 3.23 7.84
CA GLY A 8 -18.52 2.21 6.81
C GLY A 8 -17.17 1.91 6.17
N ASP A 9 -16.52 0.82 6.58
CA ASP A 9 -15.65 -0.02 5.74
C ASP A 9 -14.80 0.73 4.70
N GLU A 10 -14.15 1.84 5.07
CA GLU A 10 -13.18 2.53 4.22
C GLU A 10 -11.93 1.66 4.17
N GLN A 11 -11.98 0.62 3.34
CA GLN A 11 -10.87 -0.29 3.11
C GLN A 11 -9.66 0.56 2.73
N LYS A 12 -8.66 0.59 3.62
CA LYS A 12 -7.47 1.40 3.44
C LYS A 12 -6.87 1.13 2.06
N THR A 13 -6.83 2.17 1.23
CA THR A 13 -6.36 2.10 -0.15
C THR A 13 -4.95 2.68 -0.31
N SER A 14 -4.38 3.23 0.76
CA SER A 14 -3.09 3.91 0.74
C SER A 14 -2.39 3.80 2.10
N TRP A 15 -1.06 3.68 2.08
CA TRP A 15 -0.23 3.52 3.28
C TRP A 15 0.87 4.59 3.37
N PRO A 16 0.54 5.86 3.63
CA PRO A 16 1.57 6.90 3.75
C PRO A 16 2.51 6.66 4.95
N GLU A 17 2.08 5.90 5.95
CA GLU A 17 2.86 5.62 7.16
C GLU A 17 4.07 4.70 6.95
N VAL A 18 4.09 3.90 5.87
CA VAL A 18 5.19 2.97 5.58
C VAL A 18 6.23 3.59 4.64
N VAL A 19 6.06 4.84 4.24
CA VAL A 19 7.09 5.59 3.50
C VAL A 19 8.31 5.77 4.42
N GLY A 20 9.48 5.45 3.89
CA GLY A 20 10.73 5.40 4.66
C GLY A 20 10.97 4.08 5.39
N TRP A 21 10.05 3.11 5.32
CA TRP A 21 10.26 1.78 5.89
C TRP A 21 10.97 0.87 4.91
N VAL A 22 11.63 -0.17 5.44
CA VAL A 22 12.12 -1.28 4.62
C VAL A 22 10.95 -1.93 3.90
N THR A 23 11.12 -2.21 2.61
CA THR A 23 10.09 -2.75 1.70
C THR A 23 9.33 -3.95 2.28
N LEU A 24 10.03 -4.87 2.96
CA LEU A 24 9.43 -6.04 3.61
C LEU A 24 8.56 -5.68 4.83
N ASN A 25 8.98 -4.71 5.65
CA ASN A 25 8.18 -4.27 6.79
C ASN A 25 6.90 -3.59 6.32
N ALA A 26 6.99 -2.80 5.24
CA ALA A 26 5.84 -2.19 4.60
C ALA A 26 4.84 -3.24 4.10
N SER A 27 5.31 -4.30 3.43
CA SER A 27 4.42 -5.36 2.94
C SER A 27 3.78 -6.17 4.06
N PHE A 28 4.49 -6.47 5.16
CA PHE A 28 3.87 -7.09 6.33
C PHE A 28 2.75 -6.23 6.93
N LYS A 29 2.96 -4.91 6.99
CA LYS A 29 1.95 -3.96 7.46
C LYS A 29 0.72 -3.95 6.54
N ILE A 30 0.93 -3.90 5.22
CA ILE A 30 -0.15 -3.94 4.23
C ILE A 30 -0.92 -5.26 4.29
N ALA A 31 -0.23 -6.40 4.36
CA ALA A 31 -0.87 -7.71 4.47
C ALA A 31 -1.67 -7.88 5.78
N SER A 32 -1.24 -7.23 6.87
CA SER A 32 -1.97 -7.22 8.14
C SER A 32 -3.22 -6.34 8.10
N ASP A 33 -3.14 -5.21 7.39
CA ASP A 33 -4.21 -4.22 7.26
C ASP A 33 -5.27 -4.67 6.23
N ARG A 34 -4.81 -5.20 5.10
CA ARG A 34 -5.60 -5.76 4.00
C ARG A 34 -5.02 -7.12 3.59
N PRO A 35 -5.46 -8.23 4.21
CA PRO A 35 -5.07 -9.57 3.77
C PRO A 35 -5.67 -9.97 2.41
N ASP A 36 -6.65 -9.20 1.93
CA ASP A 36 -7.33 -9.42 0.64
C ASP A 36 -6.57 -8.84 -0.57
N VAL A 37 -5.54 -8.01 -0.34
CA VAL A 37 -4.70 -7.44 -1.40
C VAL A 37 -3.32 -8.08 -1.43
N SER A 38 -2.71 -8.12 -2.60
CA SER A 38 -1.34 -8.61 -2.82
C SER A 38 -0.37 -7.45 -2.99
N THR A 39 0.79 -7.53 -2.33
CA THR A 39 1.82 -6.50 -2.46
C THR A 39 2.72 -6.78 -3.66
N ALA A 40 2.81 -5.84 -4.58
CA ALA A 40 3.73 -5.87 -5.69
C ALA A 40 4.85 -4.85 -5.49
N PHE A 41 6.08 -5.23 -5.81
CA PHE A 41 7.27 -4.44 -5.53
C PHE A 41 7.85 -3.93 -6.83
N TYR A 42 8.06 -2.62 -6.91
CA TYR A 42 8.65 -1.96 -8.06
C TYR A 42 9.77 -1.04 -7.60
N SER A 43 10.90 -1.10 -8.30
CA SER A 43 11.95 -0.10 -8.12
C SER A 43 11.46 1.25 -8.67
N ASP A 44 11.94 2.37 -8.14
CA ASP A 44 11.60 3.72 -8.63
C ASP A 44 11.96 3.93 -10.11
N THR A 45 12.91 3.15 -10.62
CA THR A 45 13.37 3.12 -12.01
C THR A 45 12.55 2.20 -12.93
N THR A 46 11.70 1.33 -12.37
CA THR A 46 10.91 0.36 -13.12
C THR A 46 9.59 0.99 -13.58
N PRO A 47 9.20 0.86 -14.86
CA PRO A 47 7.88 1.31 -15.30
C PRO A 47 6.77 0.55 -14.59
N LEU A 48 5.82 1.30 -14.03
CA LEU A 48 4.65 0.76 -13.35
C LEU A 48 3.68 0.15 -14.37
N PRO A 49 2.91 -0.88 -13.97
CA PRO A 49 1.80 -1.36 -14.78
C PRO A 49 0.77 -0.23 -14.96
N THR A 50 0.22 -0.14 -16.17
CA THR A 50 -0.90 0.76 -16.48
C THR A 50 -2.27 0.14 -16.19
N ASP A 51 -2.31 -1.16 -15.90
CA ASP A 51 -3.52 -1.87 -15.51
C ASP A 51 -3.82 -1.61 -14.03
N TYR A 52 -5.09 -1.34 -13.72
CA TYR A 52 -5.55 -1.07 -12.37
C TYR A 52 -6.11 -2.33 -11.71
N ASP A 53 -5.41 -2.81 -10.69
CA ASP A 53 -5.79 -3.98 -9.91
C ASP A 53 -6.27 -3.57 -8.50
N PRO A 54 -7.59 -3.63 -8.19
CA PRO A 54 -8.11 -3.26 -6.87
C PRO A 54 -7.67 -4.22 -5.75
N LYS A 55 -7.04 -5.34 -6.11
CA LYS A 55 -6.49 -6.35 -5.20
C LYS A 55 -4.97 -6.34 -5.16
N ARG A 56 -4.32 -5.31 -5.70
CA ARG A 56 -2.86 -5.17 -5.67
C ARG A 56 -2.49 -3.85 -5.02
N VAL A 57 -1.41 -3.86 -4.24
CA VAL A 57 -0.80 -2.66 -3.68
C VAL A 57 0.59 -2.52 -4.27
N ILE A 58 0.84 -1.38 -4.91
CA ILE A 58 2.10 -1.08 -5.55
C ILE A 58 3.02 -0.43 -4.51
N ILE A 59 4.09 -1.12 -4.14
CA ILE A 59 5.14 -0.61 -3.26
C ILE A 59 6.33 -0.20 -4.11
N ILE A 60 6.67 1.10 -4.06
CA ILE A 60 7.78 1.65 -4.83
C ILE A 60 8.97 1.89 -3.90
N PHE A 61 10.10 1.27 -4.20
CA PHE A 61 11.31 1.32 -3.38
C PHE A 61 12.54 1.78 -4.17
N ASP A 62 13.50 2.37 -3.47
CA ASP A 62 14.82 2.75 -4.01
C ASP A 62 15.84 1.60 -3.85
N SER A 63 17.03 1.75 -4.46
CA SER A 63 18.22 0.89 -4.30
C SER A 63 18.53 0.49 -2.84
N GLY A 64 18.15 1.31 -1.85
CA GLY A 64 18.26 0.99 -0.43
C GLY A 64 17.23 -0.02 0.12
N ASN A 65 16.33 -0.57 -0.70
CA ASN A 65 15.17 -1.39 -0.28
C ASN A 65 14.26 -0.66 0.72
N VAL A 66 14.11 0.65 0.52
CA VAL A 66 13.27 1.53 1.33
C VAL A 66 12.15 2.08 0.47
N VAL A 67 10.94 2.10 1.02
CA VAL A 67 9.76 2.66 0.36
C VAL A 67 9.93 4.16 0.20
N VAL A 68 9.97 4.64 -1.04
CA VAL A 68 10.18 6.06 -1.36
C VAL A 68 8.90 6.77 -1.79
N LYS A 69 7.84 6.02 -2.11
CA LYS A 69 6.50 6.56 -2.40
C LYS A 69 5.44 5.84 -1.59
N THR A 70 4.37 6.56 -1.28
CA THR A 70 3.18 6.01 -0.64
C THR A 70 2.65 4.82 -1.43
N PRO A 71 2.60 3.61 -0.84
CA PRO A 71 1.96 2.49 -1.47
C PRO A 71 0.46 2.75 -1.60
N VAL A 72 -0.06 2.46 -2.78
CA VAL A 72 -1.48 2.65 -3.12
C VAL A 72 -2.01 1.40 -3.79
N VAL A 73 -3.32 1.17 -3.65
CA VAL A 73 -4.01 0.12 -4.40
C VAL A 73 -4.04 0.48 -5.89
N GLY A 74 -3.64 -0.45 -6.75
CA GLY A 74 -3.57 -0.29 -8.20
C GLY A 74 -2.79 -1.37 -8.93
#